data_AF-A0A965EDJ8-F1
#
_entry.id   AF-A0A965EDJ8-F1
#
_cell.length_a   1.000
_cell.length_b   1.000
_cell.length_c   1.000
_cell.angle_alpha   90.00
_cell.angle_beta   90.00
_cell.angle_gamma   90.00
#
_symmetry.space_group_name_H-M   'P 1'
#
loop_
_entity.id
_entity.type
_entity.pdbx_description
1 polymer ?
#
loop_
_entity_poly.entity_id
_entity_poly.type
_entity_poly.pdbx_seq_one_letter_code
_entity_poly.pdbx_strand_id
1 'polypeptide(L)' 'AKLAIAFADAFLGAQGPLDAELQQRVDGEFSPAELAELGIGLALFHGFSKMLIVSGCEPEDMPTTVLSAPGSKPA' A
#
# COMPACT_ATOMS: atom_id res chain seq x y z
N ALA A 1 3.06 -12.31 3.89
CA ALA A 1 2.24 -11.12 4.25
C ALA A 1 3.06 -9.85 4.49
N LYS A 2 4.07 -9.84 5.38
CA LYS A 2 4.91 -8.63 5.59
C LYS A 2 5.70 -8.19 4.35
N LEU A 3 6.09 -9.13 3.48
CA LEU A 3 6.88 -8.81 2.28
C LEU A 3 6.08 -8.09 1.19
N ALA A 4 4.81 -8.46 0.97
CA ALA A 4 3.92 -7.75 0.06
C ALA A 4 3.68 -6.30 0.49
N ILE A 5 3.61 -6.05 1.80
CA ILE A 5 3.52 -4.68 2.35
C ILE A 5 4.82 -3.92 2.09
N ALA A 6 5.99 -4.52 2.34
CA ALA A 6 7.27 -3.88 2.04
C ALA A 6 7.44 -3.54 0.55
N PHE A 7 6.99 -4.44 -0.35
CA PHE A 7 6.92 -4.16 -1.78
C PHE A 7 5.99 -2.98 -2.08
N ALA A 8 4.80 -2.94 -1.47
CA ALA A 8 3.85 -1.84 -1.64
C ALA A 8 4.40 -0.50 -1.15
N ASP A 9 5.09 -0.49 -0.01
CA ASP A 9 5.74 0.70 0.55
C ASP A 9 6.81 1.24 -0.41
N ALA A 10 7.64 0.35 -0.97
CA ALA A 10 8.66 0.74 -1.95
C ALA A 10 8.03 1.28 -3.24
N PHE A 11 6.97 0.63 -3.74
CA PHE A 11 6.24 1.04 -4.95
C PHE A 11 5.60 2.42 -4.78
N LEU A 12 4.83 2.62 -3.70
CA LEU A 12 4.08 3.86 -3.43
C LEU A 12 5.00 5.01 -3.00
N GLY A 13 6.13 4.70 -2.37
CA GLY A 13 7.16 5.67 -2.01
C GLY A 13 7.90 6.27 -3.22
N ALA A 14 7.76 5.66 -4.40
CA ALA A 14 8.32 6.13 -5.67
C ALA A 14 9.84 6.42 -5.62
N GLN A 15 10.59 5.65 -4.83
CA GLN A 15 12.03 5.88 -4.59
C GLN A 15 12.93 5.35 -5.72
N GLY A 16 12.34 4.85 -6.81
CA GLY A 16 13.05 4.19 -7.90
C GLY A 16 12.94 2.66 -7.82
N PRO A 17 13.90 1.92 -8.41
CA PRO A 17 13.95 0.46 -8.32
C PRO A 17 14.00 -0.04 -6.87
N LEU A 18 13.54 -1.27 -6.64
CA LEU A 18 13.69 -1.92 -5.33
C LEU A 18 15.17 -2.02 -4.96
N ASP A 19 15.47 -1.92 -3.67
CA ASP A 19 16.80 -2.28 -3.18
C ASP A 19 17.08 -3.76 -3.47
N ALA A 20 18.36 -4.10 -3.63
CA ALA A 20 18.76 -5.44 -4.07
C ALA A 20 18.34 -6.55 -3.09
N GLU A 21 18.29 -6.27 -1.80
CA GLU A 21 17.90 -7.25 -0.77
C GLU A 21 16.39 -7.53 -0.84
N LEU A 22 15.58 -6.49 -0.96
CA LEU A 22 14.14 -6.59 -1.12
C LEU A 22 13.80 -7.26 -2.45
N GLN A 23 14.47 -6.90 -3.55
CA GLN A 23 14.29 -7.54 -4.85
C GLN A 23 14.53 -9.05 -4.76
N GLN A 24 15.66 -9.47 -4.16
CA GLN A 24 15.96 -10.89 -4.01
C GLN A 24 14.90 -11.63 -3.17
N ARG A 25 14.43 -11.01 -2.09
CA ARG A 25 13.39 -11.60 -1.23
C ARG A 25 12.06 -11.72 -1.97
N VAL A 26 11.71 -10.69 -2.73
CA VAL A 26 10.50 -10.63 -3.56
C VAL A 26 10.52 -11.72 -4.63
N ASP A 27 11.63 -11.85 -5.37
CA ASP A 27 11.79 -12.88 -6.41
C ASP A 27 11.83 -14.31 -5.84
N GLY A 28 12.17 -14.46 -4.56
CA GLY A 28 12.16 -15.73 -3.85
C GLY A 28 10.79 -16.16 -3.30
N GLU A 29 9.86 -15.22 -3.10
CA GLU A 29 8.53 -15.50 -2.51
C GLU A 29 7.40 -15.43 -3.54
N PHE A 30 7.52 -14.57 -4.56
CA PHE A 30 6.48 -14.34 -5.56
C PHE A 30 6.94 -14.70 -6.96
N SER A 31 6.04 -15.32 -7.72
CA SER A 31 6.24 -15.51 -9.15
C SER A 31 6.15 -14.17 -9.90
N PRO A 32 6.71 -14.08 -11.13
CA PRO A 32 6.56 -12.88 -11.95
C PRO A 32 5.10 -12.50 -12.23
N ALA A 33 4.19 -13.48 -12.32
CA ALA A 33 2.77 -13.22 -12.52
C ALA A 33 2.11 -12.60 -11.29
N GLU A 34 2.39 -13.13 -10.10
CA GLU A 34 1.90 -12.56 -8.83
C GLU A 34 2.45 -11.15 -8.61
N LEU A 35 3.71 -10.90 -8.97
CA LEU A 35 4.29 -9.56 -8.92
C LEU A 35 3.63 -8.58 -9.89
N ALA A 36 3.28 -9.04 -11.09
CA ALA A 36 2.52 -8.23 -12.02
C ALA A 36 1.14 -7.89 -11.45
N GLU A 37 0.43 -8.85 -10.86
CA GLU A 37 -0.88 -8.61 -10.23
C GLU A 37 -0.79 -7.63 -9.06
N LEU A 38 0.21 -7.80 -8.17
CA LEU A 38 0.47 -6.87 -7.07
C LEU A 38 0.76 -5.45 -7.59
N GLY A 39 1.61 -5.33 -8.61
CA GLY A 39 1.95 -4.05 -9.22
C GLY A 39 0.75 -3.37 -9.88
N ILE A 40 -0.07 -4.11 -10.61
CA ILE A 40 -1.30 -3.60 -11.24
C ILE A 40 -2.28 -3.12 -10.16
N GLY A 41 -2.51 -3.92 -9.12
CA GLY A 41 -3.39 -3.55 -8.01
C GLY A 41 -2.95 -2.26 -7.34
N LEU A 42 -1.66 -2.12 -7.05
CA LEU A 42 -1.09 -0.91 -6.44
C LEU A 42 -1.18 0.31 -7.36
N ALA A 43 -0.91 0.14 -8.66
CA ALA A 43 -1.01 1.23 -9.63
C ALA A 43 -2.45 1.76 -9.76
N LEU A 44 -3.42 0.85 -9.87
CA LEU A 44 -4.84 1.21 -9.92
C LEU A 44 -5.28 1.92 -8.65
N PHE A 45 -4.96 1.35 -7.48
CA PHE A 45 -5.27 1.94 -6.19
C PHE A 45 -4.68 3.35 -6.05
N HIS A 46 -3.39 3.53 -6.37
CA HIS A 46 -2.70 4.81 -6.24
C HIS A 46 -3.28 5.87 -7.18
N GLY A 47 -3.55 5.50 -8.44
CA GLY A 47 -4.12 6.38 -9.44
C GLY A 47 -5.52 6.87 -9.04
N PHE A 48 -6.43 5.94 -8.72
CA PHE A 48 -7.79 6.30 -8.33
C PHE A 48 -7.86 7.04 -7.00
N SER A 49 -7.04 6.67 -6.02
CA SER A 49 -6.97 7.39 -4.74
C SER A 49 -6.64 8.86 -4.96
N LYS A 50 -5.66 9.17 -5.84
CA LYS A 50 -5.33 10.57 -6.15
C LYS A 50 -6.45 11.29 -6.89
N MET A 51 -7.14 10.61 -7.81
CA MET A 51 -8.28 11.21 -8.52
C MET A 51 -9.39 11.58 -7.54
N LEU A 52 -9.75 10.67 -6.62
CA LEU A 52 -10.76 10.92 -5.59
C LEU A 52 -10.38 12.07 -4.66
N ILE A 53 -9.11 12.14 -4.24
CA ILE A 53 -8.59 13.24 -3.42
C ILE A 53 -8.72 14.58 -4.17
N VAL A 54 -8.28 14.64 -5.43
CA VAL A 54 -8.34 15.87 -6.24
C VAL A 54 -9.77 16.31 -6.53
N SER A 55 -10.70 15.38 -6.71
CA SER A 55 -12.11 15.70 -6.97
C SER A 55 -12.88 16.08 -5.70
N GLY A 56 -12.26 16.02 -4.52
CA GLY A 56 -12.95 16.24 -3.24
C GLY A 56 -14.05 15.21 -2.98
N CYS A 57 -13.93 14.02 -3.56
CA CYS A 57 -14.89 12.95 -3.36
C CYS A 57 -14.63 12.27 -2.03
N GLU A 58 -15.53 12.48 -1.07
CA GLU A 58 -15.60 11.67 0.14
C GLU A 58 -16.60 10.51 -0.08
N PRO A 59 -16.37 9.32 0.51
CA PRO A 59 -17.35 8.24 0.46
C PRO A 59 -18.64 8.68 1.19
N GLU A 60 -19.80 8.35 0.62
CA GLU A 60 -21.11 8.66 1.24
C GLU A 60 -21.24 8.02 2.63
N ASP A 61 -20.75 6.78 2.76
CA ASP A 61 -20.63 6.05 4.01
C ASP A 61 -19.17 5.66 4.23
N MET A 62 -18.53 6.26 5.24
CA MET A 62 -17.18 5.90 5.68
C MET A 62 -17.19 5.59 7.19
N PRO A 63 -17.10 4.31 7.60
CA PRO A 63 -17.01 3.95 9.02
C PRO A 63 -15.81 4.61 9.66
N THR A 64 -16.04 5.40 10.70
CA THR A 64 -14.96 6.01 11.46
C THR A 64 -14.35 4.98 12.41
N THR A 65 -13.03 4.85 12.39
CA THR A 65 -12.30 4.08 13.39
C THR A 65 -11.68 5.04 14.38
N VAL A 66 -12.11 4.98 15.64
CA VAL A 66 -11.50 5.76 16.73
C VAL A 66 -10.36 4.94 17.31
N LEU A 67 -9.13 5.40 17.11
CA LEU A 67 -7.95 4.81 17.71
C LEU A 67 -7.57 5.63 18.95
N SER A 68 -7.43 4.95 20.09
CA SER A 68 -6.87 5.57 21.29
C SER A 68 -5.44 6.02 21.01
N ALA A 69 -5.10 7.23 21.47
CA ALA A 69 -3.71 7.69 21.42
C ALA A 69 -2.83 6.70 22.21
N PRO A 70 -1.64 6.32 21.69
CA PRO A 70 -0.74 5.41 22.40
C PRO A 70 -0.46 5.90 23.82
N GLY A 71 -0.73 5.06 24.83
CA GLY A 71 -0.54 5.38 26.24
C GLY A 71 -1.76 5.99 26.95
N SER A 72 -2.86 6.26 26.25
CA SER A 72 -4.13 6.61 26.91
C SER A 72 -4.82 5.35 27.46
N LYS A 73 -5.21 5.37 28.75
CA LYS A 73 -6.00 4.29 29.36
C LYS A 73 -7.42 4.37 28.79
N PRO A 74 -8.02 3.26 28.30
CA PRO A 74 -9.41 3.30 27.88
C PRO A 74 -10.29 3.67 29.08
N ALA A 75 -11.22 4.60 28.86
CA ALA A 75 -12.22 5.01 29.84
C ALA A 75 -13.24 3.88 30.08
#